data_AF-A0A1V3XRR3-F1
#
_entry.id   AF-A0A1V3XRR3-F1
#
_cell.length_a   1.000
_cell.length_b   1.000
_cell.length_c   1.000
_cell.angle_alpha   90.00
_cell.angle_beta   90.00
_cell.angle_gamma   90.00
#
_symmetry.space_group_name_H-M   'P 1'
#
loop_
_entity.id
_entity.type
_entity.pdbx_description
1 polymer ?
#
loop_
_entity_poly.entity_id
_entity_poly.type
_entity_poly.pdbx_seq_one_letter_code
_entity_poly.pdbx_strand_id
1 'polypeptide(L)'
;MHMLASTPHTFSAAPNFAFELATKRVSDDEMAGHDLGEVLTILSGSERVHPASIKRFADRFARFNLHEKVIRPSYGLAEATVFVATSRPNHPPKFVDFETEKLTDGEAKPCNNGDGTALVSYVLPQSPIVRIVDPETRTECPEGTVGEIWVHGDNVANGYWQKPEENARTFGAKIVNPLPGTPKVLG
;
A
#
# COMPACT_ATOMS: atom_id res chain seq x y z
N MET A 1 2.98 12.80 16.93
CA MET A 1 1.90 12.29 17.79
C MET A 1 1.11 13.41 18.44
N HIS A 2 1.74 14.41 19.08
CA HIS A 2 1.01 15.50 19.75
C HIS A 2 0.00 16.23 18.86
N MET A 3 0.36 16.62 17.63
CA MET A 3 -0.59 17.24 16.70
C MET A 3 -1.80 16.37 16.36
N LEU A 4 -1.63 15.03 16.32
CA LEU A 4 -2.74 14.10 16.11
C LEU A 4 -3.68 14.08 17.32
N ALA A 5 -3.12 14.21 18.53
CA ALA A 5 -3.88 14.18 19.78
C ALA A 5 -4.53 15.53 20.14
N SER A 6 -3.98 16.65 19.63
CA SER A 6 -4.50 17.99 19.89
C SER A 6 -5.49 18.48 18.81
N THR A 7 -5.70 17.70 17.75
CA THR A 7 -6.56 18.07 16.62
C THR A 7 -7.70 17.06 16.50
N PRO A 8 -8.95 17.45 16.81
CA PRO A 8 -10.08 16.55 16.71
C PRO A 8 -10.33 16.13 15.26
N HIS A 9 -10.80 14.90 15.05
CA HIS A 9 -11.19 14.37 13.74
C HIS A 9 -10.11 14.52 12.65
N THR A 10 -8.85 14.29 13.02
CA THR A 10 -7.71 14.50 12.11
C THR A 10 -7.42 13.28 11.24
N PHE A 11 -6.83 13.52 10.07
CA PHE A 11 -6.15 12.50 9.28
C PHE A 11 -4.67 12.87 9.06
N SER A 12 -3.84 11.89 8.76
CA SER A 12 -2.42 12.09 8.43
C SER A 12 -1.92 11.02 7.45
N ALA A 13 -0.73 11.21 6.92
CA ALA A 13 -0.04 10.28 6.05
C ALA A 13 1.46 10.34 6.32
N ALA A 14 2.12 9.18 6.33
CA ALA A 14 3.57 9.10 6.52
C ALA A 14 4.16 7.84 5.86
N PRO A 15 5.47 7.85 5.56
CA PRO A 15 6.18 6.63 5.19
C PRO A 15 6.21 5.61 6.34
N ASN A 16 6.38 4.33 6.03
CA ASN A 16 6.40 3.24 7.02
C ASN A 16 7.47 3.47 8.12
N PHE A 17 8.63 4.00 7.78
CA PHE A 17 9.69 4.28 8.76
C PHE A 17 9.27 5.30 9.82
N ALA A 18 8.33 6.20 9.52
CA ALA A 18 7.86 7.19 10.48
C ALA A 18 7.07 6.52 11.63
N PHE A 19 6.39 5.41 11.35
CA PHE A 19 5.71 4.60 12.36
C PHE A 19 6.72 3.93 13.30
N GLU A 20 7.81 3.39 12.75
CA GLU A 20 8.92 2.85 13.55
C GLU A 20 9.59 3.93 14.40
N LEU A 21 9.86 5.09 13.80
CA LEU A 21 10.50 6.20 14.48
C LEU A 21 9.63 6.70 15.65
N ALA A 22 8.33 6.92 15.41
CA ALA A 22 7.39 7.33 16.44
C ALA A 22 7.31 6.29 17.57
N THR A 23 7.24 5.00 17.22
CA THR A 23 7.21 3.90 18.20
C THR A 23 8.44 3.92 19.11
N LYS A 24 9.63 4.19 18.55
CA LYS A 24 10.90 4.17 19.28
C LYS A 24 11.19 5.46 20.07
N ARG A 25 10.73 6.60 19.58
CA ARG A 25 11.16 7.92 20.09
C ARG A 25 10.17 8.58 21.01
N VAL A 26 8.87 8.32 20.85
CA VAL A 26 7.83 8.96 21.66
C VAL A 26 7.70 8.21 22.99
N SER A 27 8.06 8.90 24.07
CA SER A 27 7.95 8.40 25.44
C SER A 27 6.52 8.47 25.98
N ASP A 28 6.25 7.79 27.10
CA ASP A 28 4.94 7.86 27.77
C ASP A 28 4.72 9.25 28.39
N ASP A 29 5.78 9.88 28.91
CA ASP A 29 5.72 11.22 29.51
C ASP A 29 5.33 12.29 28.48
N GLU A 30 5.86 12.20 27.25
CA GLU A 30 5.45 13.08 26.14
C GLU A 30 3.99 12.89 25.74
N MET A 31 3.44 11.68 25.93
CA MET A 31 2.04 11.37 25.62
C MET A 31 1.11 11.52 26.84
N ALA A 32 1.61 11.97 27.99
CA ALA A 32 0.80 12.12 29.19
C ALA A 32 -0.34 13.13 28.97
N GLY A 33 -1.58 12.69 29.18
CA GLY A 33 -2.77 13.52 28.96
C GLY A 33 -3.22 13.67 27.51
N HIS A 34 -2.55 13.02 26.55
CA HIS A 34 -2.96 12.98 25.15
C HIS A 34 -3.87 11.78 24.85
N ASP A 35 -4.87 12.01 23.97
CA ASP A 35 -5.83 11.02 23.50
C ASP A 35 -5.79 10.95 21.96
N LEU A 36 -5.67 9.76 21.40
CA LEU A 36 -5.66 9.51 19.95
C LEU A 36 -6.98 8.89 19.44
N GLY A 37 -8.02 8.83 20.29
CA GLY A 37 -9.31 8.23 19.96
C GLY A 37 -10.06 8.90 18.80
N GLU A 38 -9.80 10.19 18.56
CA GLU A 38 -10.46 10.96 17.50
C GLU A 38 -9.71 10.97 16.16
N VAL A 39 -8.60 10.23 16.06
CA VAL A 39 -7.88 10.08 14.79
C VAL A 39 -8.76 9.32 13.80
N LEU A 40 -9.04 9.91 12.64
CA LEU A 40 -9.87 9.30 11.60
C LEU A 40 -9.08 8.30 10.75
N THR A 41 -7.86 8.67 10.34
CA THR A 41 -7.02 7.85 9.46
C THR A 41 -5.56 8.28 9.52
N ILE A 42 -4.64 7.31 9.48
CA ILE A 42 -3.22 7.53 9.22
C ILE A 42 -2.81 6.64 8.04
N LEU A 43 -2.53 7.24 6.89
CA LEU A 43 -2.04 6.50 5.73
C LEU A 43 -0.56 6.12 5.95
N SER A 44 -0.23 4.85 5.68
CA SER A 44 1.17 4.38 5.62
C SER A 44 1.48 3.99 4.18
N GLY A 45 2.43 4.65 3.53
CA GLY A 45 2.71 4.41 2.10
C GLY A 45 4.07 4.95 1.68
N SER A 46 4.23 5.28 0.39
CA SER A 46 5.46 5.81 -0.24
C SER A 46 6.70 4.90 -0.22
N GLU A 47 6.65 3.78 0.48
CA GLU A 47 7.68 2.73 0.51
C GLU A 47 7.03 1.38 0.84
N ARG A 48 7.84 0.31 0.96
CA ARG A 48 7.34 -0.99 1.42
C ARG A 48 6.77 -0.87 2.83
N VAL A 49 5.47 -1.12 2.97
CA VAL A 49 4.81 -1.20 4.27
C VAL A 49 5.15 -2.55 4.92
N HIS A 50 5.69 -2.52 6.13
CA HIS A 50 6.09 -3.71 6.86
C HIS A 50 5.01 -4.06 7.91
N PRO A 51 4.38 -5.25 7.85
CA PRO A 51 3.36 -5.66 8.82
C PRO A 51 3.80 -5.51 10.28
N ALA A 52 5.04 -5.90 10.59
CA ALA A 52 5.60 -5.80 11.93
C ALA A 52 5.71 -4.34 12.43
N SER A 53 5.97 -3.38 11.54
CA SER A 53 6.04 -1.96 11.88
C SER A 53 4.68 -1.40 12.26
N ILE A 54 3.67 -1.72 11.45
CA ILE A 54 2.28 -1.31 11.70
C ILE A 54 1.79 -1.89 13.03
N LYS A 55 2.04 -3.19 13.26
CA LYS A 55 1.63 -3.85 14.49
C LYS A 55 2.29 -3.25 15.72
N ARG A 56 3.61 -3.04 15.70
CA ARG A 56 4.33 -2.40 16.82
C ARG A 56 3.81 -0.99 17.12
N PHE A 57 3.53 -0.19 16.10
CA PHE A 57 2.98 1.14 16.28
C PHE A 57 1.57 1.10 16.89
N ALA A 58 0.68 0.26 16.35
CA ALA A 58 -0.66 0.07 16.89
C ALA A 58 -0.61 -0.36 18.36
N ASP A 59 0.16 -1.39 18.68
CA ASP A 59 0.31 -1.93 20.03
C ASP A 59 0.89 -0.88 21.01
N ARG A 60 1.88 -0.09 20.57
CA ARG A 60 2.52 0.96 21.37
C ARG A 60 1.52 2.06 21.75
N PHE A 61 0.74 2.56 20.79
CA PHE A 61 -0.12 3.72 20.97
C PHE A 61 -1.56 3.37 21.35
N ALA A 62 -1.94 2.10 21.39
CA ALA A 62 -3.26 1.64 21.85
C ALA A 62 -3.58 2.13 23.28
N ARG A 63 -2.58 2.24 24.16
CA ARG A 63 -2.75 2.77 25.53
C ARG A 63 -3.15 4.26 25.58
N PHE A 64 -2.89 4.99 24.50
CA PHE A 64 -3.33 6.37 24.30
C PHE A 64 -4.56 6.42 23.38
N ASN A 65 -5.37 5.35 23.40
CA ASN A 65 -6.63 5.20 22.69
C ASN A 65 -6.54 5.20 21.14
N LEU A 66 -5.34 4.99 20.58
CA LEU A 66 -5.22 4.82 19.13
C LEU A 66 -5.87 3.50 18.71
N HIS A 67 -6.89 3.57 17.86
CA HIS A 67 -7.51 2.37 17.29
C HIS A 67 -6.73 1.88 16.07
N GLU A 68 -6.32 0.61 16.04
CA GLU A 68 -5.57 0.02 14.91
C GLU A 68 -6.25 0.23 13.55
N LYS A 69 -7.59 0.20 13.51
CA LYS A 69 -8.42 0.39 12.31
C LYS A 69 -8.24 1.75 11.59
N VAL A 70 -7.60 2.72 12.23
CA VAL A 70 -7.33 4.04 11.63
C VAL A 70 -6.06 3.99 10.79
N ILE A 71 -5.19 3.00 10.99
CA ILE A 71 -3.96 2.86 10.22
C ILE A 71 -4.31 2.21 8.88
N ARG A 72 -4.01 2.90 7.78
CA ARG A 72 -4.38 2.45 6.43
C ARG A 72 -3.17 2.38 5.52
N PRO A 73 -2.53 1.21 5.39
CA PRO A 73 -1.56 0.97 4.33
C PRO A 73 -2.12 1.37 2.97
N SER A 74 -1.31 2.10 2.21
CA SER A 74 -1.68 2.70 0.94
C SER A 74 -0.52 2.58 -0.06
N TYR A 75 -0.85 2.13 -1.26
CA TYR A 75 0.08 1.98 -2.37
C TYR A 75 -0.14 3.08 -3.41
N GLY A 76 0.97 3.58 -3.93
CA GLY A 76 1.00 4.79 -4.73
C GLY A 76 2.33 5.06 -5.39
N LEU A 77 2.31 5.81 -6.49
CA LEU A 77 3.47 6.22 -7.27
C LEU A 77 3.22 7.59 -7.93
N ALA A 78 4.30 8.31 -8.25
CA ALA A 78 4.20 9.65 -8.83
C ALA A 78 3.54 9.62 -10.21
N GLU A 79 3.82 8.57 -10.98
CA GLU A 79 3.31 8.29 -12.32
C GLU A 79 1.79 8.10 -12.35
N ALA A 80 1.16 7.74 -11.22
CA ALA A 80 -0.29 7.64 -11.06
C ALA A 80 -0.88 8.78 -10.24
N THR A 81 -0.18 9.92 -10.17
CA THR A 81 -0.58 11.08 -9.35
C THR A 81 -0.88 10.67 -7.91
N VAL A 82 0.05 9.91 -7.32
CA VAL A 82 0.05 9.41 -5.95
C VAL A 82 -0.83 8.19 -5.69
N PHE A 83 -2.13 8.18 -5.95
CA PHE A 83 -3.00 7.10 -5.41
C PHE A 83 -3.18 5.91 -6.36
N VAL A 84 -3.01 4.69 -5.85
CA VAL A 84 -3.39 3.46 -6.58
C VAL A 84 -4.33 2.57 -5.78
N ALA A 85 -3.99 2.22 -4.54
CA ALA A 85 -4.82 1.32 -3.73
C ALA A 85 -4.62 1.58 -2.24
N THR A 86 -5.60 1.19 -1.44
CA THR A 86 -5.51 1.28 0.03
C THR A 86 -6.23 0.10 0.68
N SER A 87 -5.85 -0.18 1.92
CA SER A 87 -6.53 -1.17 2.77
C SER A 87 -8.00 -0.80 3.05
N ARG A 88 -8.80 -1.79 3.47
CA ARG A 88 -10.23 -1.63 3.73
C ARG A 88 -10.48 -0.56 4.80
N PRO A 89 -11.40 0.41 4.57
CA PRO A 89 -11.69 1.46 5.55
C PRO A 89 -12.31 0.90 6.83
N ASN A 90 -12.01 1.52 7.98
CA ASN A 90 -12.58 1.20 9.31
C ASN A 90 -12.39 -0.27 9.74
N HIS A 91 -11.35 -0.93 9.23
CA HIS A 91 -10.91 -2.27 9.63
C HIS A 91 -9.40 -2.21 9.91
N PRO A 92 -8.87 -3.01 10.85
CA PRO A 92 -7.43 -3.21 10.96
C PRO A 92 -6.84 -3.67 9.62
N PRO A 93 -5.58 -3.30 9.31
CA PRO A 93 -4.87 -3.82 8.15
C PRO A 93 -4.86 -5.35 8.12
N LYS A 94 -5.15 -5.94 6.96
CA LYS A 94 -5.06 -7.38 6.76
C LYS A 94 -3.65 -7.74 6.29
N PHE A 95 -3.03 -8.71 6.96
CA PHE A 95 -1.76 -9.32 6.56
C PHE A 95 -2.00 -10.76 6.14
N VAL A 96 -1.27 -11.23 5.14
CA VAL A 96 -1.32 -12.62 4.64
C VAL A 96 0.11 -13.13 4.54
N ASP A 97 0.36 -14.32 5.10
CA ASP A 97 1.64 -15.01 5.00
C ASP A 97 1.70 -15.86 3.74
N PHE A 98 2.83 -15.78 3.04
CA PHE A 98 3.12 -16.58 1.85
C PHE A 98 4.40 -17.40 2.05
N GLU A 99 4.46 -18.59 1.45
CA GLU A 99 5.67 -19.41 1.45
C GLU A 99 6.83 -18.64 0.79
N THR A 100 7.90 -18.36 1.54
CA THR A 100 8.98 -17.45 1.11
C THR A 100 9.70 -17.93 -0.16
N GLU A 101 9.99 -19.23 -0.24
CA GLU A 101 10.66 -19.81 -1.41
C GLU A 101 9.77 -19.71 -2.66
N LYS A 102 8.49 -20.10 -2.53
CA LYS A 102 7.51 -19.99 -3.62
C LYS A 102 7.30 -18.57 -4.10
N LEU A 103 7.21 -17.62 -3.17
CA LEU A 103 7.06 -16.21 -3.53
C LEU A 103 8.27 -15.69 -4.31
N THR A 104 9.47 -16.17 -3.99
CA THR A 104 10.72 -15.84 -4.70
C THR A 104 10.73 -16.44 -6.10
N ASP A 105 10.16 -17.63 -6.27
CA ASP A 105 9.99 -18.32 -7.56
C ASP A 105 8.84 -17.76 -8.41
N GLY A 106 8.12 -16.73 -7.91
CA GLY A 106 7.02 -16.09 -8.62
C GLY A 106 5.63 -16.68 -8.35
N GLU A 107 5.50 -17.54 -7.34
CA GLU A 107 4.24 -18.17 -6.92
C GLU A 107 3.78 -17.64 -5.54
N ALA A 108 2.67 -16.92 -5.50
CA ALA A 108 2.05 -16.44 -4.28
C ALA A 108 1.18 -17.54 -3.64
N LYS A 109 1.82 -18.47 -2.93
CA LYS A 109 1.15 -19.57 -2.21
C LYS A 109 0.95 -19.21 -0.72
N PRO A 110 -0.30 -19.02 -0.25
CA PRO A 110 -0.55 -18.71 1.16
C PRO A 110 -0.11 -19.86 2.08
N CYS A 111 0.43 -19.53 3.24
CA CYS A 111 0.74 -20.49 4.29
C CYS A 111 0.18 -20.05 5.65
N ASN A 112 0.16 -20.97 6.62
CA ASN A 112 -0.30 -20.67 7.96
C ASN A 112 0.85 -20.14 8.84
N ASN A 113 0.58 -19.01 9.49
CA ASN A 113 1.24 -18.38 10.65
C ASN A 113 2.76 -18.54 10.82
N GLY A 114 3.48 -17.49 10.43
CA GLY A 114 4.75 -17.08 11.07
C GLY A 114 6.05 -17.53 10.42
N ASP A 115 6.02 -18.59 9.61
CA ASP A 115 7.21 -19.13 8.94
C ASP A 115 7.38 -18.60 7.50
N GLY A 116 6.46 -17.73 7.05
CA GLY A 116 6.42 -17.17 5.71
C GLY A 116 6.79 -15.69 5.63
N THR A 117 6.64 -15.13 4.43
CA THR A 117 6.74 -13.70 4.19
C THR A 117 5.36 -13.06 4.32
N ALA A 118 5.18 -12.27 5.39
CA ALA A 118 3.96 -11.49 5.59
C ALA A 118 3.89 -10.30 4.61
N LEU A 119 2.80 -10.21 3.84
CA LEU A 119 2.48 -9.08 2.97
C LEU A 119 1.20 -8.37 3.40
N VAL A 120 1.12 -7.08 3.09
CA VAL A 120 -0.08 -6.28 3.32
C VAL A 120 -1.09 -6.50 2.20
N SER A 121 -2.35 -6.68 2.56
CA SER A 121 -3.46 -6.78 1.60
C SER A 121 -4.07 -5.40 1.32
N TYR A 122 -4.16 -5.08 0.02
CA TYR A 122 -4.83 -3.88 -0.48
C TYR A 122 -6.17 -4.26 -1.13
N VAL A 123 -7.16 -3.36 -1.05
CA VAL A 123 -8.39 -3.51 -1.81
C VAL A 123 -8.18 -2.85 -3.17
N LEU A 124 -8.36 -3.60 -4.25
CA LEU A 124 -8.30 -3.05 -5.60
C LEU A 124 -9.49 -2.12 -5.83
N PRO A 125 -9.27 -0.85 -6.21
CA PRO A 125 -10.36 0.06 -6.49
C PRO A 125 -10.95 -0.20 -7.88
N GLN A 126 -12.07 0.47 -8.19
CA GLN A 126 -12.59 0.54 -9.55
C GLN A 126 -11.74 1.47 -10.43
N SER A 127 -11.12 2.49 -9.84
CA SER A 127 -10.19 3.41 -10.50
C SER A 127 -9.06 3.80 -9.53
N PRO A 128 -7.78 3.74 -9.95
CA PRO A 128 -7.34 3.19 -11.24
C PRO A 128 -7.52 1.67 -11.31
N ILE A 129 -7.58 1.14 -12.53
CA ILE A 129 -7.53 -0.29 -12.80
C ILE A 129 -6.10 -0.77 -12.53
N VAL A 130 -5.97 -1.88 -11.81
CA VAL A 130 -4.69 -2.55 -11.53
C VAL A 130 -4.69 -3.94 -12.14
N ARG A 131 -3.58 -4.32 -12.77
CA ARG A 131 -3.31 -5.68 -13.28
C ARG A 131 -1.92 -6.14 -12.90
N ILE A 132 -1.78 -7.45 -12.75
CA ILE A 132 -0.48 -8.11 -12.63
C ILE A 132 -0.16 -8.67 -14.00
N VAL A 133 0.99 -8.28 -14.55
CA VAL A 133 1.37 -8.55 -15.94
C VAL A 133 2.77 -9.15 -15.97
N ASP A 134 2.97 -10.16 -16.80
CA ASP A 134 4.30 -10.65 -17.11
C ASP A 134 4.99 -9.62 -18.04
N PRO A 135 6.10 -8.98 -17.62
CA PRO A 135 6.73 -7.91 -18.38
C PRO A 135 7.34 -8.37 -19.71
N GLU A 136 7.67 -9.65 -19.86
CA GLU A 136 8.26 -10.21 -21.08
C GLU A 136 7.18 -10.50 -22.14
N THR A 137 6.12 -11.20 -21.73
CA THR A 137 5.04 -11.62 -22.63
C THR A 137 3.96 -10.54 -22.80
N ARG A 138 3.87 -9.61 -21.84
CA ARG A 138 2.84 -8.57 -21.71
C ARG A 138 1.42 -9.15 -21.61
N THR A 139 1.28 -10.35 -21.08
CA THR A 139 -0.02 -10.97 -20.79
C THR A 139 -0.35 -10.87 -19.30
N GLU A 140 -1.64 -10.78 -18.97
CA GLU A 140 -2.11 -10.78 -17.58
C GLU A 140 -1.72 -12.10 -16.89
N CYS A 141 -1.15 -11.99 -15.69
CA CYS A 141 -0.81 -13.12 -14.85
C CYS A 141 -2.10 -13.73 -14.23
N PRO A 142 -2.20 -15.07 -14.14
CA PRO A 142 -3.24 -15.72 -13.35
C PRO A 142 -3.18 -15.31 -11.87
N GLU A 143 -4.29 -15.46 -11.16
CA GLU A 143 -4.31 -15.29 -9.70
C GLU A 143 -3.30 -16.24 -9.04
N GLY A 144 -2.50 -15.70 -8.12
CA GLY A 144 -1.44 -16.45 -7.44
C GLY A 144 -0.08 -16.41 -8.15
N THR A 145 0.04 -15.76 -9.31
CA THR A 145 1.33 -15.56 -9.99
C THR A 145 1.85 -14.13 -9.76
N VAL A 146 3.13 -14.00 -9.39
CA VAL A 146 3.81 -12.72 -9.22
C VAL A 146 4.16 -12.16 -10.60
N GLY A 147 3.97 -10.85 -10.78
CA GLY A 147 4.30 -10.12 -11.99
C GLY A 147 4.44 -8.62 -11.72
N GLU A 148 4.64 -7.85 -12.78
CA GLU A 148 4.70 -6.40 -12.71
C GLU A 148 3.30 -5.80 -12.46
N ILE A 149 3.21 -4.81 -11.58
CA ILE A 149 1.96 -4.09 -11.33
C ILE A 149 1.78 -3.03 -12.41
N TRP A 150 0.79 -3.21 -13.27
CA TRP A 150 0.39 -2.21 -14.26
C TRP A 150 -0.88 -1.48 -13.81
N VAL A 151 -0.92 -0.17 -14.05
CA VAL A 151 -1.97 0.73 -13.58
C VAL A 151 -2.53 1.53 -14.77
N HIS A 152 -3.84 1.70 -14.81
CA HIS A 152 -4.52 2.53 -15.81
C HIS A 152 -5.71 3.28 -15.24
N GLY A 153 -5.82 4.56 -15.56
CA GLY A 153 -6.94 5.41 -15.19
C GLY A 153 -6.60 6.88 -15.42
N ASP A 154 -7.59 7.76 -15.28
CA ASP A 154 -7.45 9.20 -15.55
C ASP A 154 -6.42 9.91 -14.64
N ASN A 155 -6.00 9.27 -13.55
CA ASN A 155 -4.96 9.76 -12.65
C ASN A 155 -3.53 9.37 -13.09
N VAL A 156 -3.38 8.52 -14.10
CA VAL A 156 -2.07 8.19 -14.69
C VAL A 156 -1.60 9.38 -15.51
N ALA A 157 -0.36 9.80 -15.28
CA ALA A 157 0.24 10.93 -15.97
C ALA A 157 0.45 10.59 -17.46
N ASN A 158 0.39 11.60 -18.33
CA ASN A 158 0.66 11.40 -19.76
C ASN A 158 2.14 11.11 -20.08
N GLY A 159 3.04 11.31 -19.12
CA GLY A 159 4.47 11.20 -19.33
C GLY A 159 5.31 12.10 -18.45
N TYR A 160 6.61 11.80 -18.43
CA TYR A 160 7.65 12.68 -17.99
C TYR A 160 7.87 13.83 -18.99
N TRP A 161 8.23 14.99 -18.47
CA TRP A 161 8.49 16.19 -19.27
C TRP A 161 9.68 15.97 -20.23
N GLN A 162 9.46 16.22 -21.53
CA GLN A 162 10.48 16.18 -22.59
C GLN A 162 11.25 14.84 -22.70
N LYS A 163 10.60 13.73 -22.40
CA LYS A 163 11.21 12.39 -22.37
C LYS A 163 10.40 11.37 -23.20
N PRO A 164 10.34 11.52 -24.54
CA PRO A 164 9.45 10.72 -25.39
C PRO A 164 9.74 9.22 -25.35
N GLU A 165 11.01 8.81 -25.27
CA GLU A 165 11.40 7.40 -25.22
C GLU A 165 10.99 6.74 -23.90
N GLU A 166 11.25 7.41 -22.76
CA GLU A 166 10.80 6.93 -21.46
C GLU A 166 9.28 6.94 -21.35
N ASN A 167 8.60 7.91 -21.99
CA ASN A 167 7.16 7.96 -22.00
C ASN A 167 6.54 6.78 -22.75
N ALA A 168 7.09 6.44 -23.92
CA ALA A 168 6.64 5.28 -24.68
C ALA A 168 6.85 3.97 -23.91
N ARG A 169 7.94 3.88 -23.13
CA ARG A 169 8.24 2.70 -22.30
C ARG A 169 7.34 2.59 -21.06
N THR A 170 7.12 3.69 -20.34
CA THR A 170 6.42 3.68 -19.03
C THR A 170 4.91 3.82 -19.17
N PHE A 171 4.43 4.72 -20.03
CA PHE A 171 3.01 5.07 -20.16
C PHE A 171 2.37 4.53 -21.46
N GLY A 172 3.18 3.96 -22.35
CA GLY A 172 2.73 3.37 -23.62
C GLY A 172 2.49 1.86 -23.56
N ALA A 173 2.48 1.27 -22.36
CA ALA A 173 2.38 -0.17 -22.16
C ALA A 173 1.02 -0.73 -22.64
N LYS A 174 1.05 -1.92 -23.27
CA LYS A 174 -0.14 -2.58 -23.84
C LYS A 174 -0.18 -4.04 -23.47
N ILE A 175 -1.32 -4.47 -22.95
CA ILE A 175 -1.58 -5.88 -22.62
C ILE A 175 -1.93 -6.63 -23.90
N VAL A 176 -1.29 -7.78 -24.09
CA VAL A 176 -1.59 -8.74 -25.15
C VAL A 176 -2.79 -9.58 -24.71
N ASN A 177 -3.83 -9.63 -25.55
CA ASN A 177 -5.07 -10.39 -25.32
C ASN A 177 -5.72 -10.10 -23.94
N PRO A 178 -6.13 -8.84 -23.67
CA PRO A 178 -6.65 -8.47 -22.36
C PRO A 178 -7.90 -9.26 -21.99
N LEU A 179 -7.99 -9.62 -20.71
CA LEU A 179 -9.17 -10.22 -20.10
C LEU A 179 -10.35 -9.22 -20.13
N PRO A 180 -11.59 -9.71 -20.04
CA PRO A 180 -12.78 -8.83 -19.99
C PRO A 180 -12.65 -7.76 -18.89
N GLY A 181 -12.93 -6.51 -19.24
CA GLY A 181 -12.81 -5.36 -18.32
C GLY A 181 -11.42 -4.74 -18.23
N THR A 182 -10.42 -5.27 -18.95
CA THR A 182 -9.08 -4.66 -19.07
C THR A 182 -8.96 -3.88 -20.38
N PRO A 183 -8.62 -2.58 -20.36
CA PRO A 183 -8.34 -1.81 -21.57
C PRO A 183 -7.10 -2.33 -22.32
N LYS A 184 -7.12 -2.27 -23.66
CA LYS A 184 -5.99 -2.71 -24.51
C LYS A 184 -4.74 -1.83 -24.38
N VAL A 185 -4.91 -0.57 -23.98
CA VAL A 185 -3.83 0.38 -23.73
C VAL A 185 -3.98 0.84 -22.29
N LEU A 186 -2.92 0.69 -21.50
CA LEU A 186 -2.83 1.22 -20.15
C LEU A 186 -1.97 2.49 -20.22
N GLY A 187 -2.56 3.53 -20.78
CA GLY A 187 -2.03 4.89 -20.79
C GLY A 187 -3.02 5.86 -20.19
#